data_AF-A0A351CYQ8-F1
#
_entry.id   AF-A0A351CYQ8-F1
#
_cell.length_a   1.000
_cell.length_b   1.000
_cell.length_c   1.000
_cell.angle_alpha   90.00
_cell.angle_beta   90.00
_cell.angle_gamma   90.00
#
_symmetry.space_group_name_H-M   'P 1'
#
loop_
_entity.id
_entity.type
_entity.pdbx_description
1 polymer ?
#
loop_
_entity_poly.entity_id
_entity_poly.type
_entity_poly.pdbx_seq_one_letter_code
_entity_poly.pdbx_strand_id
1 'polypeptide(L)'
;MQEKYMFNIAIRKWKQLEQSFKGNDNALYQEAIQLLRTRYVNPKFVPPKGATKEYRAARLVETLELIETISTNAKNISAMRNAIADEVIALARVLVLEIPASPESDSTGLRGRAGITGELNVRTEELFGIDLKLMSLKRKPHYQNLSEHEICTLISWSSRQRLQLLEALRHLIYSSPQGKDPESVSAPRDWLQTFIHAACATQEESYRRMLGLPDAFGDSLIRGMEYSTFEILVRSCTLDPISEFEAAFSRKNSSKN
;
A
#
# COMPACT_ATOMS: atom_id res chain seq x y z
N MET A 1 -7.53 -25.72 -17.46
CA MET A 1 -7.95 -25.00 -18.69
C MET A 1 -8.13 -23.49 -18.45
N GLN A 2 -8.73 -23.05 -17.33
CA GLN A 2 -8.84 -21.62 -16.94
C GLN A 2 -7.49 -20.92 -16.65
N GLU A 3 -6.50 -21.65 -16.13
CA GLU A 3 -5.15 -21.15 -15.79
C GLU A 3 -4.40 -20.51 -16.96
N LYS A 4 -4.27 -21.28 -18.05
CA LYS A 4 -3.64 -20.82 -19.30
C LYS A 4 -4.42 -19.65 -19.91
N TYR A 5 -5.74 -19.58 -19.70
CA TYR A 5 -6.60 -18.53 -20.23
C TYR A 5 -6.37 -17.18 -19.54
N MET A 6 -6.38 -17.13 -18.20
CA MET A 6 -6.16 -15.88 -17.45
C MET A 6 -4.74 -15.31 -17.63
N PHE A 7 -3.72 -16.19 -17.64
CA PHE A 7 -2.37 -15.75 -17.95
C PHE A 7 -2.25 -15.20 -19.38
N ASN A 8 -2.90 -15.86 -20.36
CA ASN A 8 -2.95 -15.35 -21.72
C ASN A 8 -3.74 -14.04 -21.84
N ILE A 9 -4.78 -13.81 -21.04
CA ILE A 9 -5.46 -12.52 -20.95
C ILE A 9 -4.50 -11.45 -20.42
N ALA A 10 -3.79 -11.72 -19.33
CA ALA A 10 -2.84 -10.79 -18.75
C ALA A 10 -1.74 -10.42 -19.76
N ILE A 11 -1.18 -11.42 -20.47
CA ILE A 11 -0.20 -11.21 -21.54
C ILE A 11 -0.80 -10.46 -22.74
N ARG A 12 -2.05 -10.74 -23.12
CA ARG A 12 -2.72 -10.01 -24.21
C ARG A 12 -2.99 -8.57 -23.84
N LYS A 13 -3.48 -8.31 -22.63
CA LYS A 13 -3.75 -6.96 -22.12
C LYS A 13 -2.45 -6.18 -21.96
N TRP A 14 -1.40 -6.83 -21.45
CA TRP A 14 -0.04 -6.31 -21.48
C TRP A 14 0.37 -5.89 -22.90
N LYS A 15 0.21 -6.78 -23.90
CA LYS A 15 0.59 -6.50 -25.29
C LYS A 15 -0.28 -5.41 -25.94
N GLN A 16 -1.56 -5.36 -25.60
CA GLN A 16 -2.50 -4.33 -26.07
C GLN A 16 -2.11 -2.96 -25.52
N LEU A 17 -1.81 -2.88 -24.22
CA LEU A 17 -1.32 -1.66 -23.60
C LEU A 17 0.04 -1.26 -24.22
N GLU A 18 0.97 -2.22 -24.35
CA GLU A 18 2.24 -1.98 -25.04
C GLU A 18 2.04 -1.48 -26.48
N GLN A 19 0.98 -1.90 -27.19
CA GLN A 19 0.63 -1.42 -28.53
C GLN A 19 -0.07 -0.06 -28.55
N SER A 20 -1.05 0.19 -27.67
CA SER A 20 -1.76 1.47 -27.59
C SER A 20 -0.82 2.63 -27.24
N PHE A 21 0.29 2.33 -26.57
CA PHE A 21 1.28 3.31 -26.14
C PHE A 21 2.57 3.32 -26.97
N LYS A 22 2.73 2.43 -27.96
CA LYS A 22 3.87 2.47 -28.92
C LYS A 22 3.88 3.73 -29.80
N GLY A 23 2.79 4.49 -29.82
CA GLY A 23 2.70 5.82 -30.46
C GLY A 23 2.71 6.99 -29.46
N ASN A 24 2.96 6.73 -28.17
CA ASN A 24 2.90 7.73 -27.11
C ASN A 24 4.29 7.79 -26.44
N ASP A 25 5.07 8.84 -26.69
CA ASP A 25 6.45 9.05 -26.18
C ASP A 25 6.51 9.30 -24.66
N ASN A 26 5.56 8.76 -23.90
CA ASN A 26 5.47 8.97 -22.47
C ASN A 26 6.52 8.12 -21.73
N ALA A 27 7.66 8.76 -21.41
CA ALA A 27 8.77 8.16 -20.69
C ALA A 27 8.36 7.49 -19.36
N LEU A 28 7.33 8.03 -18.67
CA LEU A 28 6.80 7.48 -17.42
C LEU A 28 6.32 6.04 -17.59
N TYR A 29 5.69 5.77 -18.73
CA TYR A 29 5.07 4.49 -19.00
C TYR A 29 6.11 3.42 -19.39
N GLN A 30 7.10 3.77 -20.19
CA GLN A 30 8.18 2.85 -20.59
C GLN A 30 8.97 2.36 -19.36
N GLU A 31 9.20 3.23 -18.39
CA GLU A 31 9.93 2.89 -17.18
C GLU A 31 9.08 2.05 -16.20
N ALA A 32 7.78 2.36 -16.06
CA ALA A 32 6.83 1.55 -15.31
C ALA A 32 6.72 0.11 -15.86
N ILE A 33 6.72 -0.01 -17.19
CA ILE A 33 6.73 -1.29 -17.90
C ILE A 33 8.03 -2.06 -17.67
N GLN A 34 9.18 -1.39 -17.69
CA GLN A 34 10.46 -2.02 -17.39
C GLN A 34 10.52 -2.54 -15.94
N LEU A 35 9.96 -1.79 -14.99
CA LEU A 35 9.83 -2.21 -13.60
C LEU A 35 8.91 -3.42 -13.45
N LEU A 36 7.77 -3.45 -14.14
CA LEU A 36 6.90 -4.62 -14.15
C LEU A 36 7.59 -5.88 -14.71
N ARG A 37 8.38 -5.76 -15.79
CA ARG A 37 9.16 -6.87 -16.35
C ARG A 37 10.16 -7.45 -15.35
N THR A 38 10.90 -6.58 -14.66
CA THR A 38 11.94 -7.02 -13.70
C THR A 38 11.35 -7.61 -12.41
N ARG A 39 10.10 -7.31 -12.07
CA ARG A 39 9.48 -7.72 -10.79
C ARG A 39 8.48 -8.86 -10.93
N TYR A 40 7.63 -8.85 -11.96
CA TYR A 40 6.59 -9.87 -12.15
C TYR A 40 7.01 -11.01 -13.08
N VAL A 41 7.98 -10.77 -13.97
CA VAL A 41 8.42 -11.74 -15.01
C VAL A 41 9.78 -12.35 -14.68
N ASN A 42 10.48 -11.88 -13.65
CA ASN A 42 11.79 -12.41 -13.27
C ASN A 42 11.68 -13.85 -12.73
N PRO A 43 12.30 -14.84 -13.41
CA PRO A 43 12.18 -16.25 -13.04
C PRO A 43 12.89 -16.61 -11.74
N LYS A 44 13.75 -15.72 -11.20
CA LYS A 44 14.44 -15.93 -9.92
C LYS A 44 13.60 -15.53 -8.70
N PHE A 45 12.45 -14.89 -8.91
CA PHE A 45 11.59 -14.47 -7.81
C PHE A 45 10.71 -15.64 -7.34
N VAL A 46 10.91 -16.08 -6.10
CA VAL A 46 10.10 -17.15 -5.48
C VAL A 46 8.92 -16.50 -4.77
N PRO A 47 7.68 -16.66 -5.27
CA PRO A 47 6.52 -16.05 -4.66
C PRO A 47 6.06 -16.86 -3.44
N PRO A 48 5.31 -16.26 -2.49
CA PRO A 48 4.81 -16.98 -1.31
C PRO A 48 3.83 -18.09 -1.69
N LYS A 49 3.57 -19.00 -0.76
CA LYS A 49 2.55 -20.04 -0.92
C LYS A 49 1.20 -19.39 -1.26
N GLY A 50 0.46 -20.00 -2.20
CA GLY A 50 -0.82 -19.45 -2.68
C GLY A 50 -0.70 -18.42 -3.81
N ALA A 51 0.50 -17.91 -4.13
CA ALA A 51 0.73 -17.05 -5.29
C ALA A 51 0.78 -17.85 -6.61
N THR A 52 -0.35 -18.48 -6.93
CA THR A 52 -0.55 -19.26 -8.16
C THR A 52 -0.30 -18.41 -9.42
N LYS A 53 -0.15 -19.05 -10.58
CA LYS A 53 0.04 -18.32 -11.85
C LYS A 53 -1.16 -17.42 -12.14
N GLU A 54 -2.35 -17.88 -11.77
CA GLU A 54 -3.65 -17.22 -11.93
C GLU A 54 -3.72 -15.99 -11.04
N TYR A 55 -3.34 -16.14 -9.77
CA TYR A 55 -3.29 -15.02 -8.84
C TYR A 55 -2.33 -13.94 -9.36
N ARG A 56 -1.12 -14.34 -9.77
CA ARG A 56 -0.13 -13.39 -10.30
C ARG A 56 -0.59 -12.73 -11.59
N ALA A 57 -1.25 -13.46 -12.48
CA ALA A 57 -1.83 -12.91 -13.70
C ALA A 57 -2.93 -11.88 -13.39
N ALA A 58 -3.83 -12.19 -12.44
CA ALA A 58 -4.88 -11.27 -12.01
C ALA A 58 -4.28 -10.01 -11.37
N ARG A 59 -3.30 -10.15 -10.47
CA ARG A 59 -2.60 -9.00 -9.86
C ARG A 59 -1.87 -8.15 -10.89
N LEU A 60 -1.25 -8.77 -11.90
CA LEU A 60 -0.61 -8.05 -13.00
C LEU A 60 -1.64 -7.23 -13.79
N VAL A 61 -2.81 -7.80 -14.11
CA VAL A 61 -3.89 -7.09 -14.80
C VAL A 61 -4.37 -5.88 -13.99
N GLU A 62 -4.68 -6.07 -12.70
CA GLU A 62 -5.08 -4.96 -11.82
C GLU A 62 -4.01 -3.87 -11.77
N THR A 63 -2.73 -4.26 -11.72
CA THR A 63 -1.61 -3.32 -11.69
C THR A 63 -1.50 -2.54 -13.00
N LEU A 64 -1.70 -3.19 -14.15
CA LEU A 64 -1.66 -2.55 -15.45
C LEU A 64 -2.81 -1.54 -15.63
N GLU A 65 -4.02 -1.90 -15.22
CA GLU A 65 -5.19 -1.00 -15.23
C GLU A 65 -4.95 0.24 -14.37
N LEU A 66 -4.28 0.05 -13.23
CA LEU A 66 -3.91 1.15 -12.34
C LEU A 66 -2.89 2.10 -12.98
N ILE A 67 -1.85 1.56 -13.63
CA ILE A 67 -0.89 2.38 -14.39
C ILE A 67 -1.59 3.15 -15.50
N GLU A 68 -2.44 2.48 -16.28
CA GLU A 68 -3.20 3.11 -17.36
C GLU A 68 -4.01 4.29 -16.81
N THR A 69 -4.78 4.05 -15.75
CA THR A 69 -5.60 5.06 -15.08
C THR A 69 -4.78 6.28 -14.65
N ILE A 70 -3.61 6.07 -14.05
CA ILE A 70 -2.73 7.16 -13.61
C ILE A 70 -2.13 7.90 -14.81
N SER A 71 -1.70 7.16 -15.83
CA SER A 71 -0.94 7.69 -16.97
C SER A 71 -1.81 8.48 -17.93
N THR A 72 -3.11 8.15 -18.02
CA THR A 72 -4.07 8.86 -18.88
C THR A 72 -4.83 9.98 -18.16
N ASN A 73 -4.65 10.12 -16.85
CA ASN A 73 -5.35 11.15 -16.07
C ASN A 73 -4.64 12.51 -16.17
N ALA A 74 -5.37 13.55 -16.55
CA ALA A 74 -4.87 14.92 -16.59
C ALA A 74 -4.40 15.45 -15.21
N LYS A 75 -4.86 14.84 -14.11
CA LYS A 75 -4.41 15.05 -12.72
C LYS A 75 -3.64 13.84 -12.19
N ASN A 76 -2.70 13.33 -12.98
CA ASN A 76 -1.84 12.18 -12.69
C ASN A 76 -1.26 12.17 -11.26
N ILE A 77 -0.84 13.31 -10.70
CA ILE A 77 -0.33 13.39 -9.31
C ILE A 77 -1.38 13.00 -8.27
N SER A 78 -2.60 13.54 -8.36
CA SER A 78 -3.67 13.24 -7.41
C SER A 78 -4.15 11.79 -7.55
N ALA A 79 -4.28 11.31 -8.78
CA ALA A 79 -4.60 9.91 -9.06
C ALA A 79 -3.53 8.96 -8.49
N MET A 80 -2.25 9.28 -8.66
CA MET A 80 -1.13 8.52 -8.10
C MET A 80 -1.16 8.52 -6.57
N ARG A 81 -1.35 9.69 -5.94
CA ARG A 81 -1.40 9.78 -4.47
C ARG A 81 -2.54 8.97 -3.88
N ASN A 82 -3.73 9.03 -4.48
CA ASN A 82 -4.86 8.22 -4.04
C ASN A 82 -4.58 6.72 -4.22
N ALA A 83 -3.97 6.32 -5.32
CA ALA A 83 -3.56 4.94 -5.53
C ALA A 83 -2.56 4.45 -4.47
N ILE A 84 -1.56 5.26 -4.13
CA ILE A 84 -0.63 4.97 -3.03
C ILE A 84 -1.38 4.88 -1.71
N ALA A 85 -2.29 5.84 -1.43
CA ALA A 85 -3.09 5.86 -0.21
C ALA A 85 -3.91 4.58 -0.03
N ASP A 86 -4.65 4.19 -1.05
CA ASP A 86 -5.48 2.99 -1.03
C ASP A 86 -4.64 1.72 -0.85
N GLU A 87 -3.47 1.66 -1.49
CA GLU A 87 -2.57 0.51 -1.37
C GLU A 87 -1.89 0.42 0.00
N VAL A 88 -1.47 1.55 0.59
CA VAL A 88 -0.92 1.58 1.96
C VAL A 88 -1.97 1.16 2.98
N ILE A 89 -3.22 1.63 2.85
CA ILE A 89 -4.31 1.22 3.74
C ILE A 89 -4.61 -0.28 3.58
N ALA A 90 -4.62 -0.78 2.34
CA ALA A 90 -4.80 -2.21 2.09
C ALA A 90 -3.66 -3.05 2.68
N LEU A 91 -2.42 -2.59 2.56
CA LEU A 91 -1.26 -3.21 3.19
C LEU A 91 -1.38 -3.19 4.72
N ALA A 92 -1.69 -2.04 5.31
CA ALA A 92 -1.78 -1.88 6.76
C ALA A 92 -2.78 -2.86 7.40
N ARG A 93 -3.92 -3.11 6.75
CA ARG A 93 -4.93 -4.10 7.19
C ARG A 93 -4.41 -5.51 7.40
N VAL A 94 -3.46 -5.94 6.58
CA VAL A 94 -2.91 -7.29 6.69
C VAL A 94 -1.56 -7.29 7.40
N LEU A 95 -0.79 -6.21 7.27
CA LEU A 95 0.56 -6.12 7.81
C LEU A 95 0.57 -6.16 9.34
N VAL A 96 -0.37 -5.48 10.01
CA VAL A 96 -0.50 -5.53 11.48
C VAL A 96 -0.82 -6.93 12.01
N LEU A 97 -1.35 -7.81 11.14
CA LEU A 97 -1.65 -9.21 11.45
C LEU A 97 -0.48 -10.15 11.15
N GLU A 98 0.58 -9.65 10.50
CA GLU A 98 1.80 -10.41 10.20
C GLU A 98 2.96 -10.05 11.12
N ILE A 99 2.91 -8.91 11.80
CA ILE A 99 3.95 -8.48 12.74
C ILE A 99 3.90 -9.40 13.97
N PRO A 100 4.92 -10.22 14.22
CA PRO A 100 4.87 -11.19 15.31
C PRO A 100 5.04 -10.52 16.66
N ALA A 101 4.46 -11.06 17.73
CA ALA A 101 4.66 -10.53 19.07
C ALA A 101 6.11 -10.71 19.57
N SER A 102 6.50 -9.93 20.58
CA SER A 102 7.78 -10.17 21.28
C SER A 102 7.78 -11.57 21.90
N PRO A 103 8.87 -12.37 21.81
CA PRO A 103 10.24 -12.00 21.43
C PRO A 103 10.67 -12.38 20.00
N GLU A 104 9.75 -12.79 19.12
CA GLU A 104 10.09 -13.30 17.78
C GLU A 104 10.78 -12.26 16.89
N SER A 105 11.39 -12.61 15.76
CA SER A 105 12.03 -11.62 14.88
C SER A 105 11.00 -10.88 14.02
N ASP A 106 10.99 -9.54 14.07
CA ASP A 106 10.14 -8.70 13.20
C ASP A 106 10.92 -8.20 11.97
N SER A 107 10.63 -8.77 10.81
CA SER A 107 11.25 -8.39 9.53
C SER A 107 10.79 -7.02 9.01
N THR A 108 9.71 -6.47 9.55
CA THR A 108 9.12 -5.19 9.12
C THR A 108 9.78 -3.99 9.80
N GLY A 109 10.36 -4.19 10.99
CA GLY A 109 10.92 -3.15 11.83
C GLY A 109 9.88 -2.16 12.38
N LEU A 110 8.60 -2.52 12.35
CA LEU A 110 7.48 -1.71 12.84
C LEU A 110 7.09 -2.04 14.28
N ARG A 111 7.39 -3.26 14.75
CA ARG A 111 7.03 -3.67 16.11
C ARG A 111 7.70 -2.82 17.17
N GLY A 112 6.95 -2.46 18.20
CA GLY A 112 7.42 -1.64 19.31
C GLY A 112 7.49 -0.15 18.96
N ARG A 113 7.18 0.23 17.71
CA ARG A 113 6.87 1.63 17.40
C ARG A 113 5.53 2.01 18.01
N ALA A 114 5.33 3.30 18.26
CA ALA A 114 4.08 3.79 18.84
C ALA A 114 2.86 3.31 18.03
N GLY A 115 1.91 2.67 18.71
CA GLY A 115 0.68 2.13 18.12
C GLY A 115 0.82 0.76 17.43
N ILE A 116 1.98 0.11 17.47
CA ILE A 116 2.20 -1.20 16.83
C ILE A 116 2.87 -2.19 17.79
N THR A 117 2.10 -3.14 18.30
CA THR A 117 2.50 -4.11 19.33
C THR A 117 2.92 -5.46 18.77
N GLY A 118 2.32 -5.89 17.65
CA GLY A 118 2.45 -7.25 17.12
C GLY A 118 1.56 -8.30 17.81
N GLU A 119 0.78 -7.91 18.83
CA GLU A 119 -0.12 -8.82 19.56
C GLU A 119 -1.29 -9.32 18.69
N LEU A 120 -1.61 -8.61 17.61
CA LEU A 120 -2.72 -8.98 16.72
C LEU A 120 -2.41 -10.21 15.85
N ASN A 121 -1.13 -10.57 15.67
CA ASN A 121 -0.76 -11.70 14.83
C ASN A 121 -1.41 -13.01 15.31
N VAL A 122 -1.40 -13.27 16.62
CA VAL A 122 -2.04 -14.45 17.23
C VAL A 122 -3.57 -14.38 17.25
N ARG A 123 -4.15 -13.24 16.85
CA ARG A 123 -5.60 -12.97 16.80
C ARG A 123 -6.15 -12.91 15.37
N THR A 124 -5.34 -13.28 14.38
CA THR A 124 -5.71 -13.21 12.96
C THR A 124 -7.02 -13.94 12.68
N GLU A 125 -7.18 -15.17 13.15
CA GLU A 125 -8.40 -15.97 12.93
C GLU A 125 -9.65 -15.32 13.53
N GLU A 126 -9.53 -14.76 14.74
CA GLU A 126 -10.60 -14.05 15.44
C GLU A 126 -11.07 -12.83 14.64
N LEU A 127 -10.12 -12.04 14.11
CA LEU A 127 -10.41 -10.89 13.25
C LEU A 127 -11.07 -11.30 11.93
N PHE A 128 -10.66 -12.42 11.34
CA PHE A 128 -11.34 -12.99 10.17
C PHE A 128 -12.74 -13.51 10.49
N GLY A 129 -13.12 -13.63 11.76
CA GLY A 129 -14.48 -13.97 12.20
C GLY A 129 -15.40 -12.75 12.38
N ILE A 130 -14.85 -11.55 12.58
CA ILE A 130 -15.62 -10.34 12.93
C ILE A 130 -15.49 -9.19 11.92
N ASP A 131 -14.37 -9.07 11.20
CA ASP A 131 -14.18 -8.03 10.19
C ASP A 131 -14.76 -8.48 8.84
N LEU A 132 -15.83 -7.81 8.41
CA LEU A 132 -16.52 -8.14 7.15
C LEU A 132 -15.61 -8.10 5.92
N LYS A 133 -14.61 -7.20 5.90
CA LYS A 133 -13.68 -7.09 4.76
C LYS A 133 -12.74 -8.28 4.74
N LEU A 134 -12.17 -8.69 5.87
CA LEU A 134 -11.33 -9.89 5.99
C LEU A 134 -12.14 -11.16 5.69
N MET A 135 -13.36 -11.27 6.23
CA MET A 135 -14.29 -12.36 5.92
C MET A 135 -14.56 -12.49 4.43
N SER A 136 -14.71 -11.37 3.72
CA SER A 136 -14.96 -11.37 2.28
C SER A 136 -13.79 -11.94 1.46
N LEU A 137 -12.55 -11.88 1.99
CA LEU A 137 -11.39 -12.44 1.32
C LEU A 137 -11.52 -13.96 1.19
N LYS A 138 -11.95 -14.67 2.22
CA LYS A 138 -12.14 -16.13 2.18
C LYS A 138 -13.10 -16.61 1.08
N ARG A 139 -14.00 -15.73 0.62
CA ARG A 139 -14.94 -16.04 -0.47
C ARG A 139 -14.30 -15.93 -1.86
N LYS A 140 -13.11 -15.35 -1.98
CA LYS A 140 -12.41 -15.20 -3.26
C LYS A 140 -11.81 -16.54 -3.68
N PRO A 141 -11.97 -16.95 -4.97
CA PRO A 141 -11.47 -18.25 -5.45
C PRO A 141 -9.99 -18.52 -5.17
N HIS A 142 -9.15 -17.47 -5.21
CA HIS A 142 -7.71 -17.59 -4.99
C HIS A 142 -7.31 -17.89 -3.53
N TYR A 143 -8.24 -17.74 -2.58
CA TYR A 143 -7.96 -17.83 -1.14
C TYR A 143 -8.65 -19.01 -0.44
N GLN A 144 -9.48 -19.78 -1.15
CA GLN A 144 -10.33 -20.83 -0.55
C GLN A 144 -9.56 -21.94 0.17
N ASN A 145 -8.31 -22.19 -0.23
CA ASN A 145 -7.45 -23.24 0.34
C ASN A 145 -6.27 -22.67 1.13
N LEU A 146 -6.31 -21.39 1.49
CA LEU A 146 -5.27 -20.72 2.25
C LEU A 146 -5.77 -20.47 3.66
N SER A 147 -4.88 -20.64 4.64
CA SER A 147 -5.07 -20.11 5.98
C SER A 147 -5.13 -18.59 5.96
N GLU A 148 -5.71 -18.00 6.99
CA GLU A 148 -5.84 -16.55 7.18
C GLU A 148 -4.48 -15.87 7.16
N HIS A 149 -3.48 -16.48 7.78
CA HIS A 149 -2.11 -15.99 7.76
C HIS A 149 -1.52 -16.01 6.33
N GLU A 150 -1.72 -17.10 5.58
CA GLU A 150 -1.30 -17.18 4.17
C GLU A 150 -2.01 -16.14 3.30
N ILE A 151 -3.28 -15.84 3.58
CA ILE A 151 -4.02 -14.76 2.89
C ILE A 151 -3.39 -13.40 3.18
N CYS A 152 -3.10 -13.09 4.45
CA CYS A 152 -2.42 -11.86 4.85
C CYS A 152 -1.08 -11.71 4.12
N THR A 153 -0.21 -12.73 4.22
CA THR A 153 1.09 -12.75 3.56
C THR A 153 0.98 -12.56 2.05
N LEU A 154 0.02 -13.20 1.40
CA LEU A 154 -0.19 -13.09 -0.03
C LEU A 154 -0.65 -11.68 -0.46
N ILE A 155 -1.50 -11.04 0.35
CA ILE A 155 -1.95 -9.66 0.12
C ILE A 155 -0.79 -8.69 0.37
N SER A 156 -0.15 -8.76 1.53
CA SER A 156 1.00 -7.93 1.92
C SER A 156 2.12 -8.00 0.87
N TRP A 157 2.43 -9.21 0.41
CA TRP A 157 3.38 -9.43 -0.68
C TRP A 157 2.98 -8.67 -1.95
N SER A 158 1.74 -8.83 -2.42
CA SER A 158 1.27 -8.18 -3.64
C SER A 158 1.20 -6.65 -3.49
N SER A 159 0.80 -6.15 -2.33
CA SER A 159 0.75 -4.73 -2.02
C SER A 159 2.13 -4.09 -2.00
N ARG A 160 3.13 -4.75 -1.44
CA ARG A 160 4.53 -4.27 -1.49
C ARG A 160 5.04 -4.16 -2.91
N GLN A 161 4.72 -5.12 -3.79
CA GLN A 161 5.11 -5.03 -5.21
C GLN A 161 4.44 -3.84 -5.91
N ARG A 162 3.15 -3.60 -5.65
CA ARG A 162 2.43 -2.44 -6.22
C ARG A 162 2.94 -1.11 -5.66
N LEU A 163 3.18 -1.01 -4.35
CA LEU A 163 3.74 0.19 -3.74
C LEU A 163 5.11 0.56 -4.32
N GLN A 164 5.99 -0.42 -4.54
CA GLN A 164 7.29 -0.15 -5.18
C GLN A 164 7.14 0.44 -6.59
N LEU A 165 6.17 -0.05 -7.36
CA LEU A 165 5.87 0.48 -8.68
C LEU A 165 5.26 1.89 -8.59
N LEU A 166 4.28 2.08 -7.73
CA LEU A 166 3.63 3.38 -7.53
C LEU A 166 4.63 4.43 -7.04
N GLU A 167 5.57 4.04 -6.20
CA GLU A 167 6.64 4.90 -5.71
C GLU A 167 7.63 5.28 -6.83
N ALA A 168 7.98 4.34 -7.69
CA ALA A 168 8.78 4.66 -8.87
C ALA A 168 8.02 5.64 -9.80
N LEU A 169 6.74 5.39 -10.06
CA LEU A 169 5.89 6.30 -10.83
C LEU A 169 5.80 7.68 -10.18
N ARG A 170 5.68 7.74 -8.84
CA ARG A 170 5.69 8.98 -8.06
C ARG A 170 6.95 9.79 -8.36
N HIS A 171 8.12 9.18 -8.22
CA HIS A 171 9.40 9.85 -8.52
C HIS A 171 9.47 10.38 -9.94
N LEU A 172 9.00 9.61 -10.92
CA LEU A 172 9.06 10.03 -12.31
C LEU A 172 8.08 11.17 -12.61
N ILE A 173 6.86 11.13 -12.06
CA ILE A 173 5.88 12.21 -12.21
C ILE A 173 6.45 13.52 -11.62
N TYR A 174 7.03 13.47 -10.41
CA TYR A 174 7.66 14.65 -9.79
C TYR A 174 8.90 15.15 -10.52
N SER A 175 9.60 14.28 -11.26
CA SER A 175 10.78 14.65 -12.05
C SER A 175 10.43 15.19 -13.44
N SER A 176 9.21 14.97 -13.92
CA SER A 176 8.73 15.40 -15.24
C SER A 176 8.49 16.91 -15.30
N PRO A 177 8.74 17.60 -16.45
CA PRO A 177 8.36 19.00 -16.66
C PRO A 177 6.87 19.28 -16.40
N GLN A 178 6.01 18.27 -16.56
CA GLN A 178 4.56 18.36 -16.33
C GLN A 178 4.19 18.21 -14.84
N GLY A 179 5.07 17.64 -14.02
CA GLY A 179 4.89 17.50 -12.57
C GLY A 179 5.68 18.52 -11.74
N LYS A 180 6.48 19.36 -12.41
CA LYS A 180 7.01 20.60 -11.82
C LYS A 180 5.88 21.61 -11.79
N ASP A 181 5.17 21.66 -10.67
CA ASP A 181 4.46 22.87 -10.30
C ASP A 181 5.50 24.00 -10.25
N PRO A 182 5.33 25.15 -10.94
CA PRO A 182 6.30 26.24 -10.93
C PRO A 182 6.69 26.73 -9.51
N GLU A 183 5.86 26.44 -8.51
CA GLU A 183 6.10 26.76 -7.10
C GLU A 183 6.77 25.64 -6.29
N SER A 184 6.87 24.40 -6.79
CA SER A 184 7.51 23.29 -6.05
C SER A 184 9.03 23.27 -6.29
N VAL A 185 9.75 24.14 -5.58
CA VAL A 185 11.21 24.29 -5.68
C VAL A 185 11.99 23.17 -4.96
N SER A 186 11.34 22.35 -4.14
CA SER A 186 11.98 21.24 -3.41
C SER A 186 11.39 19.88 -3.77
N ALA A 187 12.26 18.86 -3.84
CA ALA A 187 11.82 17.48 -3.91
C ALA A 187 10.94 17.17 -2.68
N PRO A 188 9.70 16.67 -2.84
CA PRO A 188 8.83 16.39 -1.70
C PRO A 188 9.51 15.38 -0.77
N ARG A 189 9.53 15.69 0.54
CA ARG A 189 10.03 14.79 1.58
C ARG A 189 9.36 13.42 1.43
N ASP A 190 10.12 12.34 1.62
CA ASP A 190 9.56 10.99 1.57
C ASP A 190 8.58 10.77 2.73
N TRP A 191 7.30 10.82 2.42
CA TRP A 191 6.19 10.63 3.37
C TRP A 191 5.67 9.19 3.38
N LEU A 192 6.11 8.32 2.45
CA LEU A 192 5.54 7.00 2.28
C LEU A 192 5.79 6.12 3.51
N GLN A 193 7.02 6.11 4.03
CA GLN A 193 7.36 5.30 5.20
C GLN A 193 6.61 5.74 6.46
N THR A 194 6.49 7.06 6.67
CA THR A 194 5.71 7.65 7.78
C THR A 194 4.24 7.30 7.63
N PHE A 195 3.73 7.32 6.41
CA PHE A 195 2.33 7.00 6.13
C PHE A 195 2.03 5.51 6.32
N ILE A 196 2.94 4.61 5.93
CA ILE A 196 2.81 3.17 6.24
C ILE A 196 2.74 2.94 7.74
N HIS A 197 3.59 3.60 8.52
CA HIS A 197 3.53 3.51 9.99
C HIS A 197 2.20 4.06 10.49
N ALA A 198 1.78 5.25 10.08
CA ALA A 198 0.51 5.84 10.49
C ALA A 198 -0.68 4.91 10.22
N ALA A 199 -0.78 4.40 8.98
CA ALA A 199 -1.84 3.48 8.58
C ALA A 199 -1.82 2.19 9.40
N CYS A 200 -0.65 1.62 9.68
CA CYS A 200 -0.53 0.44 10.54
C CYS A 200 -0.97 0.74 11.97
N ALA A 201 -0.55 1.87 12.55
CA ALA A 201 -0.92 2.23 13.91
C ALA A 201 -2.43 2.47 14.06
N THR A 202 -3.05 3.18 13.10
CA THR A 202 -4.51 3.38 13.04
C THR A 202 -5.26 2.05 12.88
N GLN A 203 -4.76 1.16 12.04
CA GLN A 203 -5.41 -0.11 11.76
C GLN A 203 -5.27 -1.11 12.91
N GLU A 204 -4.13 -1.12 13.59
CA GLU A 204 -3.93 -1.88 14.82
C GLU A 204 -4.93 -1.43 15.89
N GLU A 205 -5.01 -0.12 16.15
CA GLU A 205 -5.97 0.46 17.09
C GLU A 205 -7.42 0.10 16.73
N SER A 206 -7.79 0.16 15.44
CA SER A 206 -9.12 -0.26 14.97
C SER A 206 -9.41 -1.72 15.31
N TYR A 207 -8.46 -2.63 15.08
CA TYR A 207 -8.67 -4.05 15.37
C TYR A 207 -8.69 -4.35 16.87
N ARG A 208 -7.87 -3.66 17.66
CA ARG A 208 -7.90 -3.79 19.12
C ARG A 208 -9.25 -3.39 19.69
N ARG A 209 -9.86 -2.29 19.20
CA ARG A 209 -11.23 -1.90 19.57
C ARG A 209 -12.27 -2.95 19.21
N MET A 210 -12.17 -3.55 18.01
CA MET A 210 -13.07 -4.61 17.58
C MET A 210 -12.99 -5.86 18.47
N LEU A 211 -11.79 -6.16 18.98
CA LEU A 211 -11.52 -7.29 19.88
C LEU A 211 -11.72 -6.96 21.38
N GLY A 212 -12.01 -5.71 21.73
CA GLY A 212 -12.08 -5.27 23.13
C GLY A 212 -10.73 -5.30 23.86
N LEU A 213 -9.61 -5.17 23.14
CA LEU A 213 -8.26 -5.10 23.71
C LEU A 213 -7.92 -3.67 24.15
N PRO A 214 -7.01 -3.48 25.13
CA PRO A 214 -6.53 -2.15 25.54
C PRO A 214 -5.92 -1.37 24.38
N ASP A 215 -6.06 -0.05 24.34
CA ASP A 215 -5.55 0.81 23.26
C ASP A 215 -4.05 0.63 22.98
N ALA A 216 -3.65 0.61 21.70
CA ALA A 216 -2.24 0.44 21.30
C ALA A 216 -1.35 1.63 21.70
N PHE A 217 -1.98 2.78 21.93
CA PHE A 217 -1.33 4.02 22.36
C PHE A 217 -1.32 4.21 23.88
N GLY A 218 -1.87 3.26 24.65
CA GLY A 218 -2.16 3.46 26.07
C GLY A 218 -3.07 4.68 26.28
N ASP A 219 -2.78 5.50 27.28
CA ASP A 219 -3.59 6.69 27.61
C ASP A 219 -3.41 7.86 26.62
N SER A 220 -2.60 7.70 25.56
CA SER A 220 -2.24 8.79 24.66
C SER A 220 -3.22 8.96 23.49
N LEU A 221 -4.44 9.43 23.79
CA LEU A 221 -5.46 9.78 22.79
C LEU A 221 -4.93 10.74 21.70
N ILE A 222 -4.01 11.63 22.07
CA ILE A 222 -3.39 12.61 21.17
C ILE A 222 -2.62 11.92 20.03
N ARG A 223 -1.91 10.81 20.31
CA ARG A 223 -1.13 10.09 19.29
C ARG A 223 -2.00 9.40 18.25
N GLY A 224 -3.12 8.82 18.68
CA GLY A 224 -4.10 8.26 17.73
C GLY A 224 -4.66 9.34 16.79
N MET A 225 -4.96 10.53 17.34
CA MET A 225 -5.39 11.67 16.53
C MET A 225 -4.30 12.15 15.55
N GLU A 226 -3.05 12.20 15.99
CA GLU A 226 -1.90 12.55 15.15
C GLU A 226 -1.79 11.62 13.93
N TYR A 227 -1.79 10.30 14.13
CA TYR A 227 -1.68 9.35 13.02
C TYR A 227 -2.86 9.45 12.05
N SER A 228 -4.10 9.54 12.55
CA SER A 228 -5.27 9.73 11.68
C SER A 228 -5.23 11.07 10.90
N THR A 229 -4.68 12.13 11.50
CA THR A 229 -4.51 13.42 10.84
C THR A 229 -3.50 13.34 9.71
N PHE A 230 -2.38 12.62 9.92
CA PHE A 230 -1.38 12.42 8.88
C PHE A 230 -1.96 11.67 7.67
N GLU A 231 -2.77 10.65 7.89
CA GLU A 231 -3.46 9.94 6.80
C GLU A 231 -4.39 10.85 6.00
N ILE A 232 -5.13 11.75 6.68
CA ILE A 232 -6.00 12.73 6.04
C ILE A 232 -5.19 13.67 5.15
N LEU A 233 -4.05 14.17 5.63
CA LEU A 233 -3.18 15.08 4.86
C LEU A 233 -2.61 14.41 3.59
N VAL A 234 -2.25 13.12 3.67
CA VAL A 234 -1.81 12.38 2.48
C VAL A 234 -2.97 12.26 1.47
N ARG A 235 -4.18 11.94 1.94
CA ARG A 235 -5.37 11.75 1.09
C ARG A 235 -5.96 13.05 0.53
N SER A 236 -5.79 14.17 1.22
CA SER A 236 -6.17 15.51 0.71
C SER A 236 -5.28 15.97 -0.44
N CYS A 237 -4.27 15.17 -0.82
CA CYS A 237 -3.27 15.53 -1.82
C CYS A 237 -2.52 16.82 -1.46
N THR A 238 -2.29 17.08 -0.17
CA THR A 238 -1.41 18.14 0.32
C THR A 238 -0.02 18.01 -0.32
N LEU A 239 0.59 19.11 -0.76
CA LEU A 239 1.90 19.08 -1.45
C LEU A 239 3.00 18.46 -0.57
N ASP A 240 3.11 18.88 0.69
CA ASP A 240 4.02 18.32 1.69
C ASP A 240 3.28 17.95 2.99
N PRO A 241 2.77 16.71 3.10
CA PRO A 241 1.99 16.29 4.26
C PRO A 241 2.83 16.28 5.54
N ILE A 242 4.16 16.14 5.44
CA ILE A 242 5.06 16.20 6.61
C ILE A 242 5.12 17.62 7.14
N SER A 243 5.38 18.61 6.28
CA SER A 243 5.41 20.02 6.68
C SER A 243 4.09 20.48 7.32
N GLU A 244 2.96 20.13 6.72
CA GLU A 244 1.65 20.51 7.24
C GLU A 244 1.34 19.84 8.58
N PHE A 245 1.72 18.57 8.73
CA PHE A 245 1.60 17.85 9.99
C PHE A 245 2.45 18.49 11.09
N GLU A 246 3.74 18.75 10.81
CA GLU A 246 4.64 19.44 11.73
C GLU A 246 4.08 20.80 12.15
N ALA A 247 3.52 21.58 11.21
CA ALA A 247 2.92 22.88 11.51
C ALA A 247 1.67 22.76 12.41
N ALA A 248 0.82 21.77 12.16
CA ALA A 248 -0.41 21.54 12.93
C ALA A 248 -0.14 21.15 14.39
N PHE A 249 0.92 20.38 14.64
CA PHE A 249 1.23 19.85 15.97
C PHE A 249 2.37 20.60 16.69
N SER A 250 3.21 21.37 15.99
CA SER A 250 4.22 22.24 16.64
C SER A 250 3.62 23.50 17.26
N ARG A 251 2.56 24.08 16.68
CA ARG A 251 1.88 25.28 17.22
C ARG A 251 1.27 25.05 18.61
N LYS A 252 0.97 23.80 18.99
CA LYS A 252 0.43 23.45 20.31
C LYS A 252 1.47 23.46 21.44
N ASN A 253 2.77 23.37 21.12
CA ASN A 253 3.84 23.43 22.12
C ASN A 253 4.34 24.85 22.37
N SER A 254 4.03 25.81 21.49
CA SER A 254 4.42 27.22 21.62
C SER A 254 3.43 28.05 22.44
N SER A 255 2.18 27.59 22.61
CA SER A 255 1.15 28.31 23.37
C SER A 255 1.08 27.92 24.85
N LYS A 256 2.12 27.26 25.38
CA LYS A 256 2.24 26.85 26.79
C LYS A 256 3.42 27.50 27.52
N ASN A 257 4.03 28.53 26.93
CA ASN A 257 4.99 29.40 27.59
C ASN A 257 4.42 30.81 27.75
#